data_AF-A0A2V5TCP2-F1
#
_entry.id   AF-A0A2V5TCP2-F1
#
_cell.length_a   1.000
_cell.length_b   1.000
_cell.length_c   1.000
_cell.angle_alpha   90.00
_cell.angle_beta   90.00
_cell.angle_gamma   90.00
#
_symmetry.space_group_name_H-M   'P 1'
#
loop_
_entity.id
_entity.type
_entity.pdbx_description
1 polymer ?
#
loop_
_entity_poly.entity_id
_entity_poly.type
_entity_poly.pdbx_seq_one_letter_code
_entity_poly.pdbx_strand_id
1 'polypeptide(L)'
;MQKNLFIVSGILLAGISGALGKKEPAVPAPMSTQKQLALVRVNVTGQSYDYFRPWQKKAPFSKRALGAVLSKGHVLVTADLVANQNYVELERAESGEKTAAKVEVIDYEANLALLEPTEKAFLDGIIPLEIALDTVVGDRLAAWQLEPTGALLATEGLVTTIQMTQYPIDIGQFLTYRISIPMQYRENSYTVPLVKNNKLAGLLLRYDSRSQLLDAIPAPVIT
;
A
#
# COMPACT_ATOMS: atom_id res chain seq x y z
N MET A 1 -66.17 -6.86 -24.12
CA MET A 1 -66.83 -7.40 -25.33
C MET A 1 -66.58 -6.45 -26.49
N GLN A 2 -66.16 -7.03 -27.61
CA GLN A 2 -65.57 -6.41 -28.81
C GLN A 2 -66.50 -5.44 -29.55
N LYS A 3 -65.88 -4.51 -30.31
CA LYS A 3 -66.03 -4.33 -31.78
C LYS A 3 -65.15 -3.14 -32.24
N ASN A 4 -64.07 -3.40 -32.99
CA ASN A 4 -63.95 -3.37 -34.47
C ASN A 4 -64.17 -1.96 -35.04
N LEU A 5 -63.11 -1.25 -35.44
CA LEU A 5 -62.42 -1.29 -36.74
C LEU A 5 -63.20 -0.53 -37.84
N PHE A 6 -62.69 0.62 -38.28
CA PHE A 6 -62.82 1.10 -39.66
C PHE A 6 -61.63 2.00 -40.07
N ILE A 7 -61.10 1.67 -41.24
CA ILE A 7 -60.05 2.30 -42.05
C ILE A 7 -60.63 3.53 -42.76
N VAL A 8 -59.83 4.57 -43.07
CA VAL A 8 -59.72 5.22 -44.41
C VAL A 8 -58.56 6.23 -44.46
N SER A 9 -57.82 6.14 -45.57
CA SER A 9 -56.75 6.92 -46.21
C SER A 9 -56.70 8.45 -46.10
N GLY A 10 -55.52 9.02 -46.34
CA GLY A 10 -55.41 10.38 -46.89
C GLY A 10 -54.05 11.09 -46.88
N ILE A 11 -53.12 10.63 -47.74
CA ILE A 11 -52.17 11.38 -48.60
C ILE A 11 -51.38 12.61 -48.05
N LEU A 12 -50.06 12.52 -48.28
CA LEU A 12 -48.97 13.51 -48.14
C LEU A 12 -49.29 14.95 -48.58
N LEU A 13 -48.67 15.93 -47.90
CA LEU A 13 -47.92 17.00 -48.58
C LEU A 13 -46.74 17.48 -47.70
N ALA A 14 -45.59 17.66 -48.36
CA ALA A 14 -44.31 18.04 -47.78
C ALA A 14 -44.24 19.52 -47.36
N GLY A 15 -43.45 19.82 -46.33
CA GLY A 15 -43.11 21.19 -45.93
C GLY A 15 -41.99 21.20 -44.91
N ILE A 16 -40.77 21.39 -45.40
CA ILE A 16 -39.52 21.50 -44.65
C ILE A 16 -39.59 22.70 -43.69
N SER A 17 -39.30 22.48 -42.41
CA SER A 17 -38.77 23.54 -41.57
C SER A 17 -37.81 22.93 -40.54
N GLY A 18 -36.53 23.25 -40.71
CA GLY A 18 -35.45 22.77 -39.87
C GLY A 18 -35.54 23.35 -38.47
N ALA A 19 -35.57 22.49 -37.46
CA ALA A 19 -35.19 22.82 -36.10
C ALA A 19 -33.76 22.31 -35.90
N LEU A 20 -32.80 23.24 -35.87
CA LEU A 20 -31.44 23.02 -35.37
C LEU A 20 -31.55 22.45 -33.94
N GLY A 21 -31.40 21.14 -33.79
CA GLY A 21 -31.07 20.55 -32.51
C GLY A 21 -29.69 21.06 -32.09
N LYS A 22 -29.64 21.97 -31.12
CA LYS A 22 -28.40 22.31 -30.42
C LYS A 22 -27.87 21.02 -29.79
N LYS A 23 -26.80 20.49 -30.37
CA LYS A 23 -26.03 19.39 -29.79
C LYS A 23 -25.33 19.94 -28.55
N GLU A 24 -25.89 19.65 -27.39
CA GLU A 24 -25.30 19.96 -26.10
C GLU A 24 -23.93 19.28 -26.03
N PRO A 25 -22.84 20.02 -25.78
CA PRO A 25 -21.51 19.42 -25.74
C PRO A 25 -21.49 18.47 -24.55
N ALA A 26 -21.27 17.18 -24.84
CA ALA A 26 -21.02 16.18 -23.83
C ALA A 26 -19.85 16.67 -22.97
N VAL A 27 -20.14 16.94 -21.70
CA VAL A 27 -19.13 17.23 -20.69
C VAL A 27 -18.16 16.04 -20.70
N PRO A 28 -16.87 16.23 -20.99
CA PRO A 28 -15.93 15.14 -20.87
C PRO A 28 -15.96 14.70 -19.41
N ALA A 29 -16.30 13.42 -19.17
CA ALA A 29 -16.16 12.84 -17.86
C ALA A 29 -14.72 13.10 -17.39
N PRO A 30 -14.52 13.64 -16.18
CA PRO A 30 -13.17 13.75 -15.66
C PRO A 30 -12.66 12.32 -15.49
N MET A 31 -11.80 11.86 -16.41
CA MET A 31 -10.83 10.84 -16.08
C MET A 31 -9.90 11.50 -15.07
N SER A 32 -10.31 11.49 -13.80
CA SER A 32 -9.35 11.62 -12.73
C SER A 32 -8.43 10.41 -12.87
N THR A 33 -7.27 10.60 -13.50
CA THR A 33 -6.15 9.69 -13.32
C THR A 33 -5.84 9.72 -11.84
N GLN A 34 -6.52 8.86 -11.09
CA GLN A 34 -6.34 8.72 -9.66
C GLN A 34 -4.88 8.32 -9.49
N LYS A 35 -4.09 9.21 -8.89
CA LYS A 35 -2.63 9.03 -8.79
C LYS A 35 -2.39 7.73 -8.05
N GLN A 36 -1.97 6.72 -8.79
CA GLN A 36 -1.91 5.37 -8.28
C GLN A 36 -0.90 5.30 -7.14
N LEU A 37 -1.36 4.93 -5.94
CA LEU A 37 -0.53 4.94 -4.75
C LEU A 37 0.63 3.94 -4.89
N ALA A 38 1.83 4.36 -4.48
CA ALA A 38 3.03 3.52 -4.44
C ALA A 38 3.02 2.50 -3.29
N LEU A 39 1.82 2.03 -2.93
CA LEU A 39 1.53 1.19 -1.79
C LEU A 39 0.64 0.04 -2.21
N VAL A 40 0.92 -1.14 -1.68
CA VAL A 40 0.06 -2.31 -1.80
C VAL A 40 -0.26 -2.83 -0.41
N ARG A 41 -1.44 -3.42 -0.25
CA ARG A 41 -1.76 -4.21 0.95
C ARG A 41 -1.09 -5.57 0.82
N VAL A 42 -0.49 -6.04 1.90
CA VAL A 42 0.20 -7.32 1.95
C VAL A 42 -0.50 -8.19 2.99
N ASN A 43 -1.01 -9.33 2.56
CA ASN A 43 -1.62 -10.32 3.42
C ASN A 43 -0.69 -11.53 3.46
N VAL A 44 -0.29 -11.94 4.67
CA VAL A 44 0.60 -13.09 4.88
C VAL A 44 -0.13 -14.13 5.70
N THR A 45 -0.15 -15.37 5.23
CA THR A 45 -0.56 -16.52 6.02
C THR A 45 0.67 -17.37 6.29
N GLY A 46 0.93 -17.64 7.56
CA GLY A 46 2.12 -18.35 8.00
C GLY A 46 1.81 -19.39 9.07
N GLN A 47 2.81 -20.21 9.36
CA GLN A 47 2.72 -21.23 10.39
C GLN A 47 4.10 -21.51 10.96
N SER A 48 4.30 -21.18 12.24
CA SER A 48 5.58 -21.42 12.92
C SER A 48 5.70 -22.86 13.43
N TYR A 49 6.94 -23.30 13.62
CA TYR A 49 7.24 -24.59 14.24
C TYR A 49 7.11 -24.51 15.78
N ASP A 50 6.79 -25.64 16.42
CA ASP A 50 6.87 -25.77 17.87
C ASP A 50 8.32 -26.08 18.26
N TYR A 51 9.01 -25.15 18.92
CA TYR A 51 10.40 -25.34 19.34
C TYR A 51 10.58 -26.49 20.36
N PHE A 52 9.55 -26.83 21.14
CA PHE A 52 9.60 -27.98 22.06
C PHE A 52 9.37 -29.31 21.33
N ARG A 53 8.68 -29.29 20.19
CA ARG A 53 8.37 -30.46 19.36
C ARG A 53 8.58 -30.10 17.89
N PRO A 54 9.84 -30.05 17.42
CA PRO A 54 10.20 -29.43 16.12
C PRO A 54 9.56 -30.11 14.90
N TRP A 55 9.09 -31.34 15.02
CA TRP A 55 8.31 -32.04 13.99
C TRP A 55 6.84 -31.59 13.90
N GLN A 56 6.36 -30.77 14.83
CA GLN A 56 5.00 -30.24 14.86
C GLN A 56 4.98 -28.75 14.48
N LYS A 57 3.94 -28.36 13.74
CA LYS A 57 3.63 -26.96 13.45
C LYS A 57 2.56 -26.42 14.41
N LYS A 58 2.62 -25.14 14.75
CA LYS A 58 1.60 -24.43 15.54
C LYS A 58 0.36 -24.12 14.69
N ALA A 59 -0.69 -23.55 15.29
CA ALA A 59 -1.84 -23.07 14.52
C ALA A 59 -1.39 -22.03 13.46
N PRO A 60 -1.97 -22.04 12.25
CA PRO A 60 -1.74 -21.00 11.26
C PRO A 60 -2.12 -19.61 11.81
N PHE A 61 -1.39 -18.59 11.37
CA PHE A 61 -1.69 -17.20 11.66
C PHE A 61 -1.81 -16.41 10.36
N SER A 62 -2.48 -15.26 10.43
CA SER A 62 -2.56 -14.30 9.33
C SER A 62 -2.14 -12.91 9.81
N LYS A 63 -1.19 -12.30 9.10
CA LYS A 63 -0.77 -10.91 9.30
C LYS A 63 -1.19 -10.08 8.10
N ARG A 64 -1.48 -8.80 8.32
CA ARG A 64 -1.78 -7.83 7.26
C ARG A 64 -0.94 -6.59 7.48
N ALA A 65 -0.43 -5.99 6.41
CA ALA A 65 0.35 -4.75 6.48
C ALA A 65 0.32 -4.01 5.14
N LEU A 66 1.11 -2.95 5.05
CA LEU A 66 1.37 -2.22 3.81
C LEU A 66 2.75 -2.56 3.28
N GLY A 67 2.90 -2.62 1.97
CA GLY A 67 4.17 -2.75 1.28
C GLY A 67 4.45 -1.50 0.46
N ALA A 68 5.68 -1.00 0.52
CA ALA A 68 6.13 0.09 -0.34
C ALA A 68 6.59 -0.47 -1.69
N VAL A 69 6.03 0.03 -2.78
CA VAL A 69 6.46 -0.38 -4.13
C VAL A 69 7.77 0.31 -4.48
N LEU A 70 8.81 -0.47 -4.73
CA LEU A 70 10.12 0.01 -5.14
C LEU A 70 10.32 -0.13 -6.65
N SER A 71 11.42 0.44 -7.14
CA SER A 71 11.87 0.20 -8.51
C SER A 71 12.06 -1.29 -8.80
N LYS A 72 12.02 -1.66 -10.09
CA LYS A 72 12.18 -3.05 -10.58
C LYS A 72 11.06 -4.03 -10.20
N GLY A 73 9.92 -3.54 -9.70
CA GLY A 73 8.76 -4.37 -9.43
C GLY A 73 8.84 -5.16 -8.12
N HIS A 74 9.66 -4.68 -7.18
CA HIS A 74 9.71 -5.25 -5.82
C HIS A 74 8.81 -4.48 -4.87
N VAL A 75 8.32 -5.18 -3.85
CA VAL A 75 7.59 -4.59 -2.73
C VAL A 75 8.39 -4.79 -1.46
N LEU A 76 8.73 -3.68 -0.81
CA LEU A 76 9.47 -3.68 0.45
C LEU A 76 8.52 -3.78 1.63
N VAL A 77 8.83 -4.73 2.52
CA VAL A 77 8.12 -4.98 3.77
C VAL A 77 9.10 -5.29 4.90
N THR A 78 8.61 -5.43 6.13
CA THR A 78 9.42 -5.89 7.26
C THR A 78 9.60 -7.41 7.24
N ALA A 79 10.72 -7.93 7.74
CA ALA A 79 10.96 -9.37 7.83
C ALA A 79 9.98 -10.05 8.81
N ASP A 80 9.63 -9.39 9.92
CA ASP A 80 8.64 -9.91 10.87
C ASP A 80 7.28 -10.16 10.21
N LEU A 81 6.87 -9.34 9.23
CA LEU A 81 5.62 -9.56 8.51
C LEU A 81 5.59 -10.92 7.80
N VAL A 82 6.70 -11.31 7.18
CA VAL A 82 6.80 -12.50 6.32
C VAL A 82 7.43 -13.71 7.03
N ALA A 83 7.78 -13.58 8.30
CA ALA A 83 8.37 -14.67 9.07
C ALA A 83 7.47 -15.91 9.09
N ASN A 84 8.01 -17.08 8.75
CA ASN A 84 7.29 -18.36 8.68
C ASN A 84 6.06 -18.33 7.73
N GLN A 85 6.10 -17.55 6.65
CA GLN A 85 5.06 -17.55 5.64
C GLN A 85 4.86 -18.93 4.97
N ASN A 86 3.62 -19.24 4.62
CA ASN A 86 3.29 -20.30 3.67
C ASN A 86 2.71 -19.69 2.38
N TYR A 87 2.04 -18.55 2.50
CA TYR A 87 1.41 -17.84 1.40
C TYR A 87 1.47 -16.32 1.64
N VAL A 88 1.79 -15.58 0.58
CA VAL A 88 1.81 -14.11 0.56
C VAL A 88 0.94 -13.64 -0.60
N GLU A 89 0.05 -12.70 -0.33
CA GLU A 89 -0.85 -12.08 -1.29
C GLU A 89 -0.67 -10.57 -1.26
N LEU A 90 -0.57 -9.96 -2.43
CA LEU A 90 -0.59 -8.53 -2.63
C LEU A 90 -1.97 -8.12 -3.11
N GLU A 91 -2.46 -7.00 -2.59
CA GLU A 91 -3.76 -6.42 -2.94
C GLU A 91 -3.56 -4.93 -3.27
N ARG A 92 -4.04 -4.49 -4.44
CA ARG A 92 -4.03 -3.07 -4.81
C ARG A 92 -5.09 -2.32 -4.02
N ALA A 93 -4.70 -1.22 -3.41
CA ALA A 93 -5.57 -0.42 -2.56
C ALA A 93 -6.79 0.16 -3.30
N GLU A 94 -6.63 0.47 -4.58
CA GLU A 94 -7.63 1.18 -5.40
C GLU A 94 -8.57 0.23 -6.13
N SER A 95 -8.02 -0.81 -6.79
CA SER A 95 -8.82 -1.76 -7.58
C SER A 95 -9.29 -2.97 -6.79
N GLY A 96 -8.66 -3.27 -5.64
CA GLY A 96 -8.90 -4.51 -4.89
C GLY A 96 -8.39 -5.76 -5.60
N GLU A 97 -7.69 -5.61 -6.71
CA GLU A 97 -7.05 -6.68 -7.46
C GLU A 97 -6.00 -7.38 -6.58
N LYS A 98 -5.97 -8.71 -6.65
CA LYS A 98 -5.12 -9.55 -5.81
C LYS A 98 -4.21 -10.42 -6.66
N THR A 99 -2.97 -10.58 -6.23
CA THR A 99 -2.04 -11.54 -6.81
C THR A 99 -1.23 -12.22 -5.71
N ALA A 100 -0.82 -13.46 -5.96
CA ALA A 100 0.13 -14.13 -5.07
C ALA A 100 1.52 -13.51 -5.25
N ALA A 101 2.32 -13.45 -4.20
CA ALA A 101 3.71 -12.99 -4.26
C ALA A 101 4.67 -14.03 -3.66
N LYS A 102 5.90 -13.98 -4.16
CA LYS A 102 7.03 -14.74 -3.65
C LYS A 102 7.89 -13.83 -2.78
N VAL A 103 8.45 -14.40 -1.73
CA VAL A 103 9.48 -13.72 -0.94
C VAL A 103 10.81 -13.96 -1.62
N GLU A 104 11.44 -12.90 -2.12
CA GLU A 104 12.71 -12.97 -2.84
C GLU A 104 13.88 -13.07 -1.87
N VAL A 105 13.88 -12.20 -0.85
CA VAL A 105 14.90 -12.17 0.20
C VAL A 105 14.28 -11.74 1.52
N ILE A 106 14.80 -12.30 2.60
CA ILE A 106 14.48 -11.92 3.98
C ILE A 106 15.79 -11.66 4.70
N ASP A 107 15.92 -10.48 5.29
CA ASP A 107 16.95 -10.14 6.25
C ASP A 107 16.30 -9.91 7.61
N TYR A 108 16.47 -10.89 8.50
CA TYR A 108 15.92 -10.79 9.85
C TYR A 108 16.67 -9.74 10.70
N GLU A 109 17.97 -9.52 10.48
CA GLU A 109 18.79 -8.59 11.28
C GLU A 109 18.39 -7.14 11.03
N ALA A 110 18.29 -6.75 9.77
CA ALA A 110 17.77 -5.44 9.38
C ALA A 110 16.24 -5.35 9.49
N ASN A 111 15.55 -6.46 9.73
CA ASN A 111 14.09 -6.59 9.72
C ASN A 111 13.47 -6.14 8.38
N LEU A 112 14.05 -6.53 7.25
CA LEU A 112 13.62 -6.18 5.90
C LEU A 112 13.33 -7.43 5.07
N ALA A 113 12.36 -7.33 4.15
CA ALA A 113 12.13 -8.35 3.14
C ALA A 113 11.63 -7.72 1.84
N LEU A 114 11.98 -8.38 0.72
CA LEU A 114 11.51 -8.03 -0.61
C LEU A 114 10.56 -9.09 -1.13
N LEU A 115 9.46 -8.62 -1.70
CA LEU A 115 8.45 -9.45 -2.34
C LEU A 115 8.42 -9.17 -3.85
N GLU A 116 8.24 -10.22 -4.64
CA GLU A 116 7.99 -10.13 -6.08
C GLU A 116 6.59 -10.69 -6.36
N PRO A 117 5.70 -9.95 -7.06
CA PRO A 117 4.42 -10.49 -7.50
C PRO A 117 4.63 -11.65 -8.48
N THR A 118 3.78 -12.67 -8.40
CA THR A 118 3.81 -13.80 -9.35
C THR A 118 3.49 -13.31 -10.76
N GLU A 119 2.55 -12.36 -10.87
CA GLU A 119 2.22 -11.67 -12.11
C GLU A 119 2.99 -10.35 -12.18
N LYS A 120 4.03 -10.28 -13.04
CA LYS A 120 4.90 -9.09 -13.12
C LYS A 120 4.17 -7.81 -13.51
N ALA A 121 3.10 -7.93 -14.29
CA ALA A 121 2.27 -6.81 -14.71
C ALA A 121 1.38 -6.23 -13.59
N PHE A 122 1.29 -6.90 -12.44
CA PHE A 122 0.42 -6.46 -11.32
C PHE A 122 0.78 -5.07 -10.79
N LEU A 123 2.08 -4.71 -10.85
CA LEU A 123 2.58 -3.41 -10.39
C LEU A 123 2.65 -2.38 -11.53
N ASP A 124 2.21 -2.73 -12.74
CA ASP A 124 2.23 -1.81 -13.88
C ASP A 124 1.29 -0.63 -13.64
N GLY A 125 1.78 0.57 -13.97
CA GLY A 125 1.07 1.83 -13.72
C GLY A 125 1.26 2.40 -12.32
N ILE A 126 1.85 1.66 -11.38
CA ILE A 126 2.26 2.19 -10.08
C ILE A 126 3.57 2.96 -10.24
N ILE A 127 3.61 4.21 -9.74
CA ILE A 127 4.86 4.99 -9.69
C ILE A 127 5.65 4.52 -8.45
N PRO A 128 6.82 3.87 -8.62
CA PRO A 128 7.59 3.36 -7.49
C PRO A 128 8.18 4.49 -6.63
N LEU A 129 8.41 4.21 -5.35
CA LEU A 129 9.11 5.12 -4.45
C LEU A 129 10.62 5.02 -4.67
N GLU A 130 11.25 6.16 -4.88
CA GLU A 130 12.70 6.31 -4.75
C GLU A 130 13.08 6.39 -3.28
N ILE A 131 14.32 6.01 -2.94
CA ILE A 131 14.83 6.06 -1.56
C ILE A 131 15.43 7.45 -1.27
N ALA A 132 15.11 8.02 -0.10
CA ALA A 132 15.60 9.32 0.37
C ALA A 132 16.72 9.15 1.41
N LEU A 133 17.97 9.37 0.98
CA LEU A 133 19.16 9.25 1.83
C LEU A 133 19.54 10.55 2.56
N ASP A 134 18.84 11.65 2.29
CA ASP A 134 19.13 13.00 2.78
C ASP A 134 18.35 13.37 4.06
N THR A 135 17.82 12.38 4.78
CA THR A 135 17.04 12.62 6.00
C THR A 135 17.95 13.04 7.16
N VAL A 136 17.66 14.18 7.77
CA VAL A 136 18.40 14.75 8.91
C VAL A 136 17.47 15.06 10.10
N VAL A 137 18.06 15.27 11.28
CA VAL A 137 17.30 15.72 12.45
C VAL A 137 16.65 17.07 12.16
N GLY A 138 15.38 17.22 12.53
CA GLY A 138 14.57 18.40 12.22
C GLY A 138 13.71 18.26 10.96
N ASP A 139 13.97 17.24 10.12
CA ASP A 139 13.10 16.94 8.98
C ASP A 139 11.72 16.45 9.42
N ARG A 140 10.72 16.67 8.57
CA ARG A 140 9.40 16.07 8.71
C ARG A 140 9.22 14.90 7.75
N LEU A 141 8.75 13.79 8.30
CA LEU A 141 8.42 12.57 7.56
C LEU A 141 6.93 12.27 7.68
N ALA A 142 6.31 11.83 6.60
CA ALA A 142 4.92 11.41 6.59
C ALA A 142 4.83 9.88 6.69
N ALA A 143 4.20 9.37 7.74
CA ALA A 143 3.81 7.97 7.82
C ALA A 143 2.58 7.74 6.95
N TRP A 144 2.72 6.87 5.96
CA TRP A 144 1.67 6.54 5.01
C TRP A 144 0.92 5.29 5.45
N GLN A 145 -0.38 5.46 5.73
CA GLN A 145 -1.31 4.41 6.08
C GLN A 145 -2.45 4.35 5.06
N LEU A 146 -3.16 3.23 4.99
CA LEU A 146 -4.37 3.11 4.21
C LEU A 146 -5.56 2.90 5.13
N GLU A 147 -6.62 3.66 4.88
CA GLU A 147 -7.92 3.38 5.47
C GLU A 147 -8.53 2.09 4.88
N PRO A 148 -9.54 1.49 5.54
CA PRO A 148 -10.29 0.37 4.97
C PRO A 148 -10.87 0.69 3.58
N THR A 149 -11.25 1.95 3.37
CA THR A 149 -11.76 2.50 2.09
C THR A 149 -10.72 2.51 0.96
N GLY A 150 -9.42 2.35 1.27
CA GLY A 150 -8.33 2.47 0.32
C GLY A 150 -7.75 3.88 0.22
N ALA A 151 -8.31 4.86 0.94
CA ALA A 151 -7.77 6.22 0.98
C ALA A 151 -6.42 6.27 1.72
N LEU A 152 -5.49 7.08 1.20
CA LEU A 152 -4.21 7.35 1.83
C LEU A 152 -4.39 8.29 3.02
N LEU A 153 -3.97 7.85 4.20
CA LEU A 153 -3.82 8.67 5.39
C LEU A 153 -2.32 8.95 5.59
N ALA A 154 -1.92 10.20 5.45
CA ALA A 154 -0.56 10.66 5.72
C ALA A 154 -0.52 11.42 7.04
N THR A 155 0.24 10.90 8.02
CA THR A 155 0.46 11.56 9.31
C THR A 155 1.89 12.10 9.35
N GLU A 156 2.07 13.40 9.57
CA GLU A 156 3.42 13.98 9.68
C GLU A 156 4.00 13.84 11.08
N GLY A 157 5.30 13.56 11.14
CA GLY A 157 6.09 13.54 12.36
C GLY A 157 7.45 14.21 12.17
N LEU A 158 8.04 14.66 13.28
CA LEU A 158 9.35 15.31 13.31
C LEU A 158 10.45 14.29 13.63
N VAL A 159 11.51 14.22 12.83
CA VAL A 159 12.71 13.46 13.17
C VAL A 159 13.42 14.15 14.32
N THR A 160 13.38 13.56 15.51
CA THR A 160 13.95 14.14 16.73
C THR A 160 15.37 13.66 17.00
N THR A 161 15.71 12.44 16.59
CA THR A 161 17.03 11.85 16.87
C THR A 161 17.40 10.82 15.82
N ILE A 162 18.69 10.75 15.50
CA ILE A 162 19.27 9.69 14.68
C ILE A 162 20.32 9.00 15.57
N GLN A 163 20.18 7.69 15.78
CA GLN A 163 20.99 6.96 16.77
C GLN A 163 21.14 5.48 16.39
N MET A 164 22.12 4.79 16.98
CA MET A 164 22.23 3.34 16.90
C MET A 164 21.36 2.69 17.98
N THR A 165 20.53 1.72 17.60
CA THR A 165 19.68 0.98 18.55
C THR A 165 19.69 -0.50 18.25
N GLN A 166 19.47 -1.34 19.27
CA GLN A 166 19.23 -2.77 19.06
C GLN A 166 17.95 -2.99 18.26
N TYR A 167 18.05 -3.82 17.22
CA TYR A 167 16.89 -4.25 16.42
C TYR A 167 16.17 -5.43 17.10
N PRO A 168 14.91 -5.73 16.73
CA PRO A 168 14.05 -6.66 17.46
C PRO A 168 14.60 -8.07 17.69
N ILE A 169 15.50 -8.56 16.83
CA ILE A 169 16.07 -9.90 16.96
C ILE A 169 17.33 -9.99 17.83
N ASP A 170 17.71 -8.89 18.51
CA ASP A 170 18.81 -8.76 19.49
C ASP A 170 20.17 -9.35 19.06
N ILE A 171 20.45 -9.35 17.76
CA ILE A 171 21.72 -9.81 17.18
C ILE A 171 22.65 -8.63 16.86
N GLY A 172 22.09 -7.45 16.59
CA GLY A 172 22.87 -6.29 16.17
C GLY A 172 22.23 -4.95 16.51
N GLN A 173 23.07 -3.91 16.45
CA GLN A 173 22.64 -2.51 16.52
C GLN A 173 22.75 -1.90 15.13
N PHE A 174 21.69 -1.24 14.69
CA PHE A 174 21.67 -0.53 13.42
C PHE A 174 21.22 0.92 13.63
N LEU A 175 21.45 1.73 12.61
CA LEU A 175 20.97 3.11 12.56
C LEU A 175 19.44 3.12 12.64
N THR A 176 18.89 4.07 13.38
CA THR A 176 17.45 4.23 13.60
C THR A 176 17.09 5.71 13.61
N TYR A 177 16.00 6.05 12.95
CA TYR A 177 15.38 7.37 13.08
C TYR A 177 14.32 7.31 14.17
N ARG A 178 14.43 8.20 15.15
CA ARG A 178 13.39 8.46 16.14
C ARG A 178 12.57 9.65 15.71
N ILE A 179 11.26 9.45 15.66
CA ILE A 179 10.30 10.40 15.11
C ILE A 179 9.19 10.61 16.13
N SER A 180 8.90 11.87 16.45
CA SER A 180 7.70 12.23 17.21
C SER A 180 6.53 12.36 16.25
N ILE A 181 5.56 11.46 16.36
CA ILE A 181 4.45 11.35 15.41
C ILE A 181 3.17 10.86 16.10
N PRO A 182 2.05 11.60 16.02
CA PRO A 182 0.78 11.19 16.61
C PRO A 182 0.02 10.23 15.69
N MET A 183 0.64 9.10 15.34
CA MET A 183 0.08 8.12 14.42
C MET A 183 -0.93 7.20 15.13
N GLN A 184 -2.00 6.84 14.42
CA GLN A 184 -2.90 5.78 14.89
C GLN A 184 -2.27 4.40 14.64
N TYR A 185 -1.77 3.78 15.69
CA TYR A 185 -1.23 2.43 15.61
C TYR A 185 -2.34 1.39 15.76
N ARG A 186 -2.46 0.53 14.75
CA ARG A 186 -3.37 -0.62 14.73
C ARG A 186 -2.54 -1.90 14.89
N GLU A 187 -3.12 -2.96 15.42
CA GLU A 187 -2.45 -4.26 15.62
C GLU A 187 -1.85 -4.86 14.33
N ASN A 188 -2.34 -4.46 13.16
CA ASN A 188 -1.85 -4.89 11.84
C ASN A 188 -0.94 -3.85 11.15
N SER A 189 -0.23 -3.01 11.92
CA SER A 189 0.70 -2.01 11.38
C SER A 189 2.13 -2.54 11.35
N TYR A 190 2.34 -3.77 10.86
CA TYR A 190 3.68 -4.40 10.84
C TYR A 190 4.68 -3.70 9.92
N THR A 191 4.18 -3.01 8.91
CA THR A 191 4.97 -2.23 7.97
C THR A 191 4.21 -0.96 7.67
N VAL A 192 4.85 0.18 7.93
CA VAL A 192 4.32 1.52 7.62
C VAL A 192 5.46 2.30 6.96
N PRO A 193 5.32 2.66 5.67
CA PRO A 193 6.30 3.47 4.98
C PRO A 193 6.34 4.91 5.49
N LEU A 194 7.55 5.43 5.67
CA LEU A 194 7.80 6.82 6.01
C LEU A 194 8.35 7.55 4.78
N VAL A 195 7.73 8.66 4.43
CA VAL A 195 7.99 9.34 3.16
C VAL A 195 8.41 10.78 3.39
N LYS A 196 9.47 11.20 2.70
CA LYS A 196 9.96 12.58 2.57
C LYS A 196 9.84 12.97 1.10
N ASN A 197 9.11 14.05 0.77
CA ASN A 197 9.01 14.55 -0.61
C ASN A 197 8.66 13.47 -1.67
N ASN A 198 7.70 12.58 -1.36
CA ASN A 198 7.31 11.46 -2.23
C ASN A 198 8.44 10.43 -2.48
N LYS A 199 9.43 10.36 -1.60
CA LYS A 199 10.50 9.36 -1.56
C LYS A 199 10.52 8.63 -0.21
N LEU A 200 10.82 7.34 -0.22
CA LEU A 200 10.88 6.49 0.95
C LEU A 200 12.09 6.86 1.83
N ALA A 201 11.83 7.41 3.01
CA ALA A 201 12.86 7.75 4.00
C ALA A 201 13.10 6.63 5.03
N GLY A 202 12.14 5.71 5.18
CA GLY A 202 12.29 4.57 6.08
C GLY A 202 11.03 3.72 6.21
N LEU A 203 11.12 2.70 7.04
CA LEU A 203 9.99 1.85 7.43
C LEU A 203 9.83 1.86 8.95
N LEU A 204 8.60 1.79 9.43
CA LEU A 204 8.31 1.60 10.85
C LEU A 204 9.01 0.34 11.39
N LEU A 205 9.77 0.51 12.48
CA LEU A 205 10.38 -0.57 13.25
C LEU A 205 9.55 -0.89 14.50
N ARG A 206 9.18 0.15 15.24
CA ARG A 206 8.37 0.06 16.47
C ARG A 206 7.67 1.40 16.71
N TYR A 207 6.57 1.34 17.43
CA TYR A 207 5.83 2.52 17.83
C TYR A 207 5.39 2.39 19.29
N ASP A 208 5.65 3.43 20.08
CA ASP A 208 5.10 3.59 21.41
C ASP A 208 3.94 4.60 21.36
N SER A 209 2.72 4.09 21.51
CA SER A 209 1.50 4.90 21.47
C SER A 209 1.34 5.83 22.67
N ARG A 210 2.02 5.57 23.80
CA ARG A 210 1.93 6.41 25.00
C ARG A 210 2.77 7.68 24.84
N SER A 211 3.97 7.53 24.31
CA SER A 211 4.88 8.65 24.07
C SER A 211 4.77 9.25 22.66
N GLN A 212 4.00 8.62 21.77
CA GLN A 212 3.87 8.99 20.35
C GLN A 212 5.23 9.04 19.65
N LEU A 213 6.08 8.07 19.99
CA LEU A 213 7.41 7.92 19.43
C LEU A 213 7.44 6.72 18.49
N LEU A 214 7.93 6.97 17.29
CA LEU A 214 8.18 5.98 16.26
C LEU A 214 9.68 5.83 16.10
N ASP A 215 10.18 4.61 16.17
CA ASP A 215 11.52 4.29 15.71
C ASP A 215 11.40 3.61 14.33
N ALA A 216 12.25 4.01 13.39
CA ALA A 216 12.18 3.59 11.99
C ALA A 216 13.51 2.99 11.51
N ILE A 217 13.40 1.98 10.65
CA ILE A 217 14.47 1.47 9.79
C ILE A 217 14.74 2.56 8.74
N PRO A 218 15.90 3.22 8.77
CA PRO A 218 16.17 4.37 7.94
C PRO A 218 16.62 3.96 6.53
N ALA A 219 16.44 4.85 5.55
CA ALA A 219 16.84 4.65 4.17
C ALA A 219 18.28 4.10 3.96
N PRO A 220 19.32 4.54 4.70
CA PRO A 220 20.67 3.97 4.55
C PRO A 220 20.82 2.51 4.96
N VAL A 221 19.87 1.94 5.71
CA VAL A 221 19.84 0.50 6.06
C VAL A 221 19.09 -0.31 4.99
N ILE A 222 18.25 0.34 4.18
CA ILE A 222 17.45 -0.30 3.13
C ILE A 222 18.28 -0.52 1.84
N THR A 223 19.28 0.32 1.58
CA THR A 223 20.09 0.33 0.34
C THR A 223 21.31 -0.58 0.38
#